data_AF-E2BWV3-F1
#
_entry.id   AF-E2BWV3-F1
#
_cell.length_a   1.000
_cell.length_b   1.000
_cell.length_c   1.000
_cell.angle_alpha   90.00
_cell.angle_beta   90.00
_cell.angle_gamma   90.00
#
_symmetry.space_group_name_H-M   'P 1'
#
loop_
_entity.id
_entity.type
_entity.pdbx_description
1 polymer ?
#
loop_
_entity_poly.entity_id
_entity_poly.type
_entity_poly.pdbx_seq_one_letter_code
_entity_poly.pdbx_strand_id
1 'polypeptide(L)'
;MAENVITSNDELLKNIKSLLWGSTVKEDVFKRWAQGFSFSADEPTALVQREGGPCAVIAPVQAFILKQLLLEGDVVTWKAIEAEKCDQLLVKAMIEIVNQASDIQDPKYSVVYTNHSNVFASSKEASDPKSAESMVNSVEDTSESSQTNKTQVTEQTLESEVFHSQLRIFTTNNIDDIEDYFTERIGMLKDQYGVLLLLYTVMCTKGISGICSEMSDPTEPMIDSTYGYGSQSLINLMLTGRAVSHVWDHDQDIGGLKLRGIDKQNTVGFLALLEHLRYCEVGTFLKSPSHSIWVLGSETHLTVLFSTEKRLVSPETPAEQARRIFKRFDPEGNNFISANLLQDVLAELGLVADAEYVDIMRKKLDNENLGIILLASFMDEFFPEERCMCPDTFVLYHYNGLQRSNPENRVKYHKGQAVLLECTVKCIMDSNPMLTVLQTKWPRIEIQWDIERNPSLN
;
A
#
# COMPACT_ATOMS: atom_id res chain seq x y z
N MET A 1 29.11 -8.71 -25.99
CA MET A 1 28.55 -7.78 -24.98
C MET A 1 27.02 -7.87 -24.92
N ALA A 2 26.30 -7.78 -26.06
CA ALA A 2 24.82 -7.90 -26.07
C ALA A 2 24.29 -9.25 -25.53
N GLU A 3 24.88 -10.39 -25.93
CA GLU A 3 24.47 -11.71 -25.40
C GLU A 3 24.66 -11.84 -23.89
N ASN A 4 25.74 -11.31 -23.33
CA ASN A 4 25.98 -11.32 -21.88
C ASN A 4 24.98 -10.45 -21.11
N VAL A 5 24.52 -9.33 -21.70
CA VAL A 5 23.50 -8.46 -21.10
C VAL A 5 22.11 -9.11 -21.16
N ILE A 6 21.78 -9.80 -22.26
CA ILE A 6 20.52 -10.54 -22.40
C ILE A 6 20.44 -11.68 -21.38
N THR A 7 21.50 -12.50 -21.26
CA THR A 7 21.56 -13.58 -20.28
C THR A 7 21.47 -13.07 -18.84
N SER A 8 22.08 -11.90 -18.55
CA SER A 8 21.99 -11.25 -17.24
C SER A 8 20.58 -10.74 -16.92
N ASN A 9 19.84 -10.25 -17.92
CA ASN A 9 18.48 -9.75 -17.73
C ASN A 9 17.46 -10.89 -17.54
N ASP A 10 17.65 -12.00 -18.25
CA ASP A 10 16.79 -13.19 -18.10
C ASP A 10 16.95 -13.81 -16.70
N GLU A 11 18.18 -13.85 -16.16
CA GLU A 11 18.44 -14.29 -14.79
C GLU A 11 17.80 -13.36 -13.76
N LEU A 12 17.91 -12.04 -13.96
CA LEU A 12 17.26 -11.03 -13.12
C LEU A 12 15.73 -11.24 -13.07
N LEU A 13 15.08 -11.36 -14.24
CA LEU A 13 13.63 -11.59 -14.33
C LEU A 13 13.20 -12.89 -13.68
N LYS A 14 13.99 -13.96 -13.82
CA LYS A 14 13.73 -15.26 -13.18
C LYS A 14 13.78 -15.15 -11.65
N ASN A 15 14.76 -14.44 -11.12
CA ASN A 15 14.91 -14.25 -9.68
C ASN A 15 13.81 -13.34 -9.11
N ILE A 16 13.43 -12.26 -9.82
CA ILE A 16 12.27 -11.44 -9.46
C ILE A 16 10.97 -12.25 -9.49
N LYS A 17 10.77 -13.10 -10.51
CA LYS A 17 9.63 -14.02 -10.57
C LYS A 17 9.60 -14.93 -9.34
N SER A 18 10.73 -15.52 -8.95
CA SER A 18 10.82 -16.40 -7.78
C SER A 18 10.51 -15.66 -6.48
N LEU A 19 10.97 -14.42 -6.33
CA LEU A 19 10.70 -13.61 -5.14
C LEU A 19 9.23 -13.16 -5.07
N LEU A 20 8.64 -12.85 -6.23
CA LEU A 20 7.27 -12.36 -6.30
C LEU A 20 6.23 -13.48 -6.11
N TRP A 21 6.44 -14.63 -6.77
CA TRP A 21 5.44 -15.71 -6.85
C TRP A 21 5.85 -16.98 -6.10
N GLY A 22 7.09 -17.10 -5.63
CA GLY A 22 7.63 -18.31 -5.05
C GLY A 22 8.02 -19.35 -6.11
N SER A 23 8.04 -20.62 -5.72
CA SER A 23 8.47 -21.73 -6.58
C SER A 23 7.51 -22.04 -7.73
N THR A 24 6.22 -21.75 -7.56
CA THR A 24 5.17 -22.06 -8.53
C THR A 24 4.17 -20.91 -8.61
N VAL A 25 3.88 -20.46 -9.83
CA VAL A 25 2.82 -19.47 -10.08
C VAL A 25 1.48 -20.20 -10.15
N LYS A 26 0.53 -19.85 -9.27
CA LYS A 26 -0.84 -20.34 -9.41
C LYS A 26 -1.60 -19.48 -10.43
N GLU A 27 -2.15 -20.11 -11.46
CA GLU A 27 -2.78 -19.40 -12.59
C GLU A 27 -4.01 -18.57 -12.19
N ASP A 28 -4.81 -19.05 -11.25
CA ASP A 28 -5.97 -18.31 -10.72
C ASP A 28 -5.54 -17.05 -9.96
N VAL A 29 -4.42 -17.12 -9.22
CA VAL A 29 -3.81 -15.94 -8.60
C VAL A 29 -3.27 -15.00 -9.68
N PHE A 30 -2.50 -15.53 -10.63
CA PHE A 30 -1.88 -14.76 -11.71
C PHE A 30 -2.92 -13.94 -12.51
N LYS A 31 -4.03 -14.58 -12.90
CA LYS A 31 -5.12 -13.93 -13.64
C LYS A 31 -5.72 -12.73 -12.93
N ARG A 32 -5.78 -12.74 -11.58
CA ARG A 32 -6.28 -11.59 -10.81
C ARG A 32 -5.34 -10.37 -10.90
N TRP A 33 -4.04 -10.61 -11.07
CA TRP A 33 -3.03 -9.56 -11.21
C TRP A 33 -2.81 -9.11 -12.67
N ALA A 34 -3.25 -9.91 -13.64
CA ALA A 34 -3.07 -9.66 -15.07
C ALA A 34 -3.89 -8.50 -15.67
N GLN A 35 -4.51 -7.64 -14.85
CA GLN A 35 -5.24 -6.47 -15.36
C GLN A 35 -4.31 -5.30 -15.68
N GLY A 36 -4.75 -4.42 -16.58
CA GLY A 36 -4.17 -3.10 -16.78
C GLY A 36 -4.82 -2.03 -15.90
N PHE A 37 -4.30 -0.82 -15.99
CA PHE A 37 -4.89 0.35 -15.34
C PHE A 37 -6.07 0.87 -16.17
N SER A 38 -7.22 1.02 -15.52
CA SER A 38 -8.41 1.62 -16.16
C SER A 38 -9.10 2.53 -15.16
N PHE A 39 -9.64 3.64 -15.66
CA PHE A 39 -10.36 4.61 -14.85
C PHE A 39 -11.87 4.31 -14.86
N SER A 40 -12.54 4.72 -13.78
CA SER A 40 -13.98 4.60 -13.63
C SER A 40 -14.69 5.54 -14.59
N ALA A 41 -15.72 5.04 -15.26
CA ALA A 41 -16.59 5.88 -16.11
C ALA A 41 -17.42 6.89 -15.28
N ASP A 42 -17.59 6.61 -13.99
CA ASP A 42 -18.36 7.41 -13.05
C ASP A 42 -17.53 8.45 -12.30
N GLU A 43 -16.21 8.27 -12.26
CA GLU A 43 -15.23 9.12 -11.56
C GLU A 43 -13.88 9.05 -12.31
N PRO A 44 -13.62 9.98 -13.26
CA PRO A 44 -12.54 9.86 -14.24
C PRO A 44 -11.12 9.70 -13.66
N THR A 45 -10.90 10.13 -12.42
CA THR A 45 -9.60 10.05 -11.74
C THR A 45 -9.45 8.84 -10.81
N ALA A 46 -10.48 8.00 -10.70
CA ALA A 46 -10.49 6.83 -9.84
C ALA A 46 -10.17 5.56 -10.65
N LEU A 47 -9.13 4.83 -10.26
CA LEU A 47 -8.78 3.55 -10.86
C LEU A 47 -9.81 2.47 -10.52
N VAL A 48 -9.97 1.49 -11.41
CA VAL A 48 -10.85 0.34 -11.21
C VAL A 48 -10.00 -0.92 -10.98
N GLN A 49 -10.40 -1.70 -9.98
CA GLN A 49 -9.87 -3.02 -9.70
C GLN A 49 -10.95 -4.08 -9.96
N ARG A 50 -10.62 -5.09 -10.76
CA ARG A 50 -11.55 -6.16 -11.13
C ARG A 50 -11.64 -7.25 -10.05
N GLU A 51 -10.49 -7.65 -9.50
CA GLU A 51 -10.39 -8.76 -8.55
C GLU A 51 -9.51 -8.42 -7.35
N GLY A 52 -9.62 -9.20 -6.27
CA GLY A 52 -8.77 -9.07 -5.08
C GLY A 52 -7.33 -9.53 -5.34
N GLY A 53 -6.34 -8.83 -4.77
CA GLY A 53 -4.91 -9.09 -5.00
C GLY A 53 -4.14 -7.84 -5.45
N PRO A 54 -4.34 -7.34 -6.69
CA PRO A 54 -3.56 -6.22 -7.26
C PRO A 54 -3.74 -4.87 -6.56
N CYS A 55 -4.60 -4.80 -5.53
CA CYS A 55 -4.74 -3.63 -4.65
C CYS A 55 -3.40 -3.14 -4.06
N ALA A 56 -2.44 -4.04 -3.83
CA ALA A 56 -1.09 -3.70 -3.35
C ALA A 56 -0.29 -2.82 -4.34
N VAL A 57 -0.71 -2.76 -5.61
CA VAL A 57 -0.16 -1.85 -6.63
C VAL A 57 -1.13 -0.71 -6.92
N ILE A 58 -2.43 -1.02 -7.09
CA ILE A 58 -3.43 -0.03 -7.50
C ILE A 58 -3.72 1.01 -6.42
N ALA A 59 -3.80 0.64 -5.14
CA ALA A 59 -4.08 1.60 -4.08
C ALA A 59 -2.92 2.61 -3.91
N PRO A 60 -1.63 2.19 -3.90
CA PRO A 60 -0.52 3.13 -3.99
C PRO A 60 -0.57 4.05 -5.22
N VAL A 61 -0.77 3.49 -6.43
CA VAL A 61 -0.87 4.31 -7.65
C VAL A 61 -2.01 5.33 -7.55
N GLN A 62 -3.19 4.91 -7.06
CA GLN A 62 -4.31 5.83 -6.82
C GLN A 62 -3.94 6.93 -5.82
N ALA A 63 -3.24 6.60 -4.74
CA ALA A 63 -2.82 7.58 -3.74
C ALA A 63 -1.87 8.63 -4.33
N PHE A 64 -0.93 8.23 -5.20
CA PHE A 64 -0.06 9.16 -5.90
C PHE A 64 -0.80 9.98 -6.98
N ILE A 65 -1.82 9.44 -7.65
CA ILE A 65 -2.71 10.23 -8.50
C ILE A 65 -3.43 11.31 -7.68
N LEU A 66 -3.99 10.94 -6.52
CA LEU A 66 -4.67 11.87 -5.61
C LEU A 66 -3.73 12.96 -5.10
N LYS A 67 -2.45 12.63 -4.85
CA LYS A 67 -1.42 13.61 -4.48
C LYS A 67 -1.30 14.69 -5.53
N GLN A 68 -1.17 14.32 -6.81
CA GLN A 68 -1.06 15.30 -7.90
C GLN A 68 -2.35 16.14 -8.02
N LEU A 69 -3.51 15.51 -7.91
CA LEU A 69 -4.80 16.20 -7.99
C LEU A 69 -5.03 17.23 -6.88
N LEU A 70 -4.66 16.90 -5.63
CA LEU A 70 -4.77 17.80 -4.49
C LEU A 70 -3.82 19.03 -4.58
N LEU A 71 -2.78 18.95 -5.42
CA LEU A 71 -1.89 20.07 -5.72
C LEU A 71 -2.45 20.97 -6.83
N GLU A 72 -3.25 20.41 -7.75
CA GLU A 72 -3.74 21.10 -8.95
C GLU A 72 -5.09 21.79 -8.76
N GLY A 73 -5.99 21.29 -7.90
CA GLY A 73 -7.30 21.93 -7.72
C GLY A 73 -8.24 21.27 -6.71
N ASP A 74 -9.48 21.79 -6.66
CA ASP A 74 -10.53 21.31 -5.77
C ASP A 74 -11.15 20.01 -6.31
N VAL A 75 -11.50 19.09 -5.39
CA VAL A 75 -12.13 17.79 -5.64
C VAL A 75 -13.37 17.90 -6.54
N VAL A 76 -14.15 18.99 -6.41
CA VAL A 76 -15.36 19.21 -7.21
C VAL A 76 -15.06 19.29 -8.72
N THR A 77 -13.85 19.71 -9.09
CA THR A 77 -13.44 19.86 -10.50
C THR A 77 -13.02 18.55 -11.16
N TRP A 78 -12.73 17.50 -10.37
CA TRP A 78 -12.09 16.29 -10.89
C TRP A 78 -12.98 15.47 -11.83
N LYS A 79 -14.31 15.60 -11.69
CA LYS A 79 -15.28 14.98 -12.61
C LYS A 79 -15.22 15.50 -14.05
N ALA A 80 -14.63 16.67 -14.25
CA ALA A 80 -14.48 17.30 -15.56
C ALA A 80 -13.09 17.03 -16.18
N ILE A 81 -12.22 16.25 -15.52
CA ILE A 81 -10.89 15.94 -16.03
C ILE A 81 -11.00 15.01 -17.24
N GLU A 82 -10.34 15.39 -18.33
CA GLU A 82 -10.33 14.65 -19.58
C GLU A 82 -9.39 13.44 -19.53
N ALA A 83 -9.64 12.45 -20.40
CA ALA A 83 -8.89 11.20 -20.43
C ALA A 83 -7.37 11.40 -20.64
N GLU A 84 -6.95 12.37 -21.45
CA GLU A 84 -5.53 12.68 -21.67
C GLU A 84 -4.85 13.11 -20.36
N LYS A 85 -5.54 13.92 -19.55
CA LYS A 85 -5.02 14.35 -18.26
C LYS A 85 -4.99 13.20 -17.24
N CYS A 86 -5.96 12.30 -17.28
CA CYS A 86 -5.92 11.07 -16.48
C CYS A 86 -4.70 10.20 -16.82
N ASP A 87 -4.38 10.08 -18.11
CA ASP A 87 -3.20 9.34 -18.58
C ASP A 87 -1.90 10.01 -18.09
N GLN A 88 -1.80 11.33 -18.14
CA GLN A 88 -0.67 12.09 -17.57
C GLN A 88 -0.55 11.89 -16.04
N LEU A 89 -1.67 11.89 -15.31
CA LEU A 89 -1.68 11.65 -13.86
C LEU A 89 -1.21 10.23 -13.52
N LEU A 90 -1.62 9.25 -14.31
CA LEU A 90 -1.17 7.86 -14.16
C LEU A 90 0.33 7.73 -14.35
N VAL A 91 0.89 8.33 -15.41
CA VAL A 91 2.34 8.34 -15.66
C VAL A 91 3.07 9.01 -14.50
N LYS A 92 2.67 10.22 -14.09
CA LYS A 92 3.30 10.92 -12.96
C LYS A 92 3.32 10.10 -11.67
N ALA A 93 2.22 9.41 -11.36
CA ALA A 93 2.14 8.54 -10.19
C ALA A 93 3.12 7.36 -10.29
N MET A 94 3.22 6.73 -11.46
CA MET A 94 4.16 5.63 -11.71
C MET A 94 5.61 6.09 -11.61
N ILE A 95 5.94 7.24 -12.18
CA ILE A 95 7.29 7.82 -12.14
C ILE A 95 7.71 8.09 -10.70
N GLU A 96 6.82 8.64 -9.87
CA GLU A 96 7.14 8.86 -8.46
C GLU A 96 7.41 7.54 -7.71
N ILE A 97 6.61 6.49 -7.96
CA ILE A 97 6.80 5.15 -7.37
C ILE A 97 8.10 4.48 -7.85
N VAL A 98 8.46 4.64 -9.13
CA VAL A 98 9.72 4.10 -9.67
C VAL A 98 10.91 4.86 -9.09
N ASN A 99 10.82 6.19 -8.99
CA ASN A 99 11.88 7.05 -8.46
C ASN A 99 12.17 6.77 -6.97
N GLN A 100 11.15 6.55 -6.14
CA GLN A 100 11.38 6.19 -4.72
C GLN A 100 12.05 4.81 -4.56
N ALA A 101 11.91 3.90 -5.53
CA ALA A 101 12.48 2.57 -5.47
C ALA A 101 13.97 2.52 -5.86
N SER A 102 14.46 3.55 -6.57
CA SER A 102 15.88 3.63 -6.94
C SER A 102 16.79 4.02 -5.78
N ASP A 103 18.08 3.70 -5.91
CA ASP A 103 19.11 4.18 -4.98
C ASP A 103 19.26 5.71 -5.09
N ILE A 104 19.25 6.39 -3.94
CA ILE A 104 19.34 7.85 -3.86
C ILE A 104 20.73 8.36 -4.28
N GLN A 105 21.78 7.58 -4.07
CA GLN A 105 23.16 7.96 -4.35
C GLN A 105 23.57 7.64 -5.80
N ASP A 106 23.05 6.56 -6.37
CA ASP A 106 23.32 6.14 -7.76
C ASP A 106 22.02 5.68 -8.45
N PRO A 107 21.19 6.63 -8.92
CA PRO A 107 19.89 6.30 -9.49
C PRO A 107 20.04 5.55 -10.81
N LYS A 108 19.55 4.32 -10.81
CA LYS A 108 19.47 3.45 -11.98
C LYS A 108 18.09 2.83 -12.07
N TYR A 109 17.48 2.94 -13.23
CA TYR A 109 16.11 2.49 -13.47
C TYR A 109 16.07 1.34 -14.46
N SER A 110 15.12 0.44 -14.24
CA SER A 110 14.87 -0.71 -15.11
C SER A 110 13.41 -0.74 -15.50
N VAL A 111 13.10 -0.51 -16.77
CA VAL A 111 11.74 -0.54 -17.28
C VAL A 111 11.45 -1.90 -17.91
N VAL A 112 10.39 -2.55 -17.45
CA VAL A 112 9.97 -3.86 -17.91
C VAL A 112 8.79 -3.72 -18.87
N TYR A 113 8.90 -4.37 -20.03
CA TYR A 113 7.90 -4.32 -21.10
C TYR A 113 7.76 -5.70 -21.78
N THR A 114 6.71 -5.88 -22.57
CA THR A 114 6.54 -7.07 -23.44
C THR A 114 6.85 -6.73 -24.89
N ASN A 115 7.39 -7.69 -25.64
CA ASN A 115 7.67 -7.52 -27.07
C ASN A 115 6.42 -7.48 -27.98
N HIS A 116 5.21 -7.66 -27.43
CA HIS A 116 3.99 -7.80 -28.21
C HIS A 116 2.89 -6.84 -27.73
N SER A 117 2.75 -5.73 -28.47
CA SER A 117 1.44 -5.12 -28.68
C SER A 117 0.65 -6.02 -29.64
N ASN A 118 -0.54 -6.48 -29.23
CA ASN A 118 -1.58 -7.16 -30.04
C ASN A 118 -1.35 -8.61 -30.54
N VAL A 119 -1.52 -9.63 -29.68
CA VAL A 119 -1.73 -11.03 -30.16
C VAL A 119 -3.02 -11.71 -29.67
N PHE A 120 -3.84 -11.10 -28.80
CA PHE A 120 -5.12 -11.70 -28.37
C PHE A 120 -6.35 -10.84 -28.69
N ALA A 121 -6.51 -10.49 -29.97
CA ALA A 121 -7.76 -9.96 -30.52
C ALA A 121 -8.16 -10.70 -31.80
N SER A 122 -8.34 -12.02 -31.73
CA SER A 122 -9.09 -12.75 -32.76
C SER A 122 -9.65 -14.08 -32.22
N SER A 123 -10.69 -13.99 -31.43
CA SER A 123 -11.70 -15.05 -31.31
C SER A 123 -13.08 -14.43 -31.00
N LYS A 124 -13.48 -13.46 -31.83
CA LYS A 124 -14.91 -13.24 -32.08
C LYS A 124 -15.27 -14.06 -33.30
N GLU A 125 -15.66 -15.30 -33.06
CA GLU A 125 -16.45 -16.07 -34.01
C GLU A 125 -17.74 -15.29 -34.28
N ALA A 126 -17.94 -14.94 -35.55
CA ALA A 126 -19.21 -14.50 -36.05
C ALA A 126 -20.18 -15.68 -35.98
N SER A 127 -21.25 -15.56 -35.20
CA SER A 127 -22.41 -16.43 -35.34
C SER A 127 -23.67 -15.60 -35.19
N ASP A 128 -24.48 -15.62 -36.24
CA ASP A 128 -25.90 -15.35 -36.21
C ASP A 128 -26.51 -15.79 -37.57
N PRO A 129 -27.83 -16.08 -37.67
CA PRO A 129 -28.49 -17.24 -37.03
C PRO A 129 -29.43 -17.95 -38.02
N LYS A 130 -29.66 -19.27 -37.90
CA LYS A 130 -30.85 -19.92 -38.51
C LYS A 130 -31.37 -21.15 -37.75
N SER A 131 -32.43 -20.91 -36.99
CA SER A 131 -33.74 -21.58 -37.00
C SER A 131 -33.89 -23.11 -36.90
N ALA A 132 -34.75 -23.47 -35.94
CA ALA A 132 -35.84 -24.45 -35.97
C ALA A 132 -35.63 -25.83 -35.31
N GLU A 133 -36.26 -25.95 -34.13
CA GLU A 133 -37.18 -27.02 -33.68
C GLU A 133 -36.79 -28.49 -33.86
N SER A 134 -36.71 -29.23 -32.74
CA SER A 134 -37.75 -30.21 -32.36
C SER A 134 -37.33 -31.01 -31.11
N MET A 135 -38.33 -31.65 -30.52
CA MET A 135 -38.48 -32.05 -29.13
C MET A 135 -38.50 -33.60 -29.02
N VAL A 136 -38.30 -34.13 -27.81
CA VAL A 136 -38.80 -35.43 -27.25
C VAL A 136 -37.82 -36.62 -27.12
N ASN A 137 -37.62 -37.02 -25.84
CA ASN A 137 -37.43 -38.33 -25.12
C ASN A 137 -36.72 -39.52 -25.83
N SER A 138 -35.92 -40.39 -25.20
CA SER A 138 -36.14 -41.25 -24.00
C SER A 138 -34.82 -42.03 -23.70
N VAL A 139 -34.35 -42.17 -22.46
CA VAL A 139 -34.40 -43.35 -21.53
C VAL A 139 -33.58 -44.61 -21.94
N GLU A 140 -32.63 -44.98 -21.05
CA GLU A 140 -31.99 -46.31 -20.75
C GLU A 140 -31.17 -47.00 -21.88
N ASP A 141 -30.08 -47.75 -21.66
CA ASP A 141 -29.54 -48.46 -20.50
C ASP A 141 -28.06 -48.89 -20.75
N THR A 142 -27.35 -49.21 -19.67
CA THR A 142 -26.14 -50.07 -19.51
C THR A 142 -25.23 -50.44 -20.69
N SER A 143 -23.91 -50.25 -20.52
CA SER A 143 -22.91 -51.32 -20.27
C SER A 143 -21.48 -50.92 -20.70
N GLU A 144 -20.52 -51.34 -19.87
CA GLU A 144 -19.08 -51.14 -20.03
C GLU A 144 -18.54 -51.79 -21.31
N SER A 145 -17.71 -51.05 -22.05
CA SER A 145 -16.57 -51.66 -22.74
C SER A 145 -15.45 -50.65 -22.95
N SER A 146 -14.29 -51.03 -22.42
CA SER A 146 -13.02 -50.33 -22.49
C SER A 146 -12.55 -50.20 -23.94
N GLN A 147 -12.50 -48.96 -24.47
CA GLN A 147 -11.58 -48.63 -25.55
C GLN A 147 -10.89 -47.30 -25.26
N THR A 148 -9.60 -47.45 -25.01
CA THR A 148 -8.53 -46.46 -24.97
C THR A 148 -8.67 -45.40 -26.06
N ASN A 149 -9.11 -44.20 -25.68
CA ASN A 149 -8.77 -42.98 -26.39
C ASN A 149 -7.65 -42.30 -25.62
N LYS A 150 -6.43 -42.42 -26.15
CA LYS A 150 -5.31 -41.54 -25.80
C LYS A 150 -5.77 -40.11 -26.05
N THR A 151 -6.20 -39.45 -25.00
CA THR A 151 -6.44 -38.00 -25.03
C THR A 151 -5.05 -37.40 -25.23
N GLN A 152 -4.79 -36.91 -26.44
CA GLN A 152 -3.71 -35.95 -26.65
C GLN A 152 -4.06 -34.75 -25.77
N VAL A 153 -3.47 -34.71 -24.58
CA VAL A 153 -3.34 -33.49 -23.80
C VAL A 153 -2.43 -32.60 -24.64
N THR A 154 -3.00 -31.77 -25.50
CA THR A 154 -2.33 -30.52 -25.87
C THR A 154 -2.07 -29.81 -24.55
N GLU A 155 -0.83 -29.81 -24.09
CA GLU A 155 -0.38 -28.94 -22.99
C GLU A 155 -0.83 -27.53 -23.34
N GLN A 156 -1.91 -27.08 -22.69
CA GLN A 156 -2.30 -25.68 -22.75
C GLN A 156 -1.19 -24.92 -22.05
N THR A 157 -0.38 -24.20 -22.82
CA THR A 157 0.69 -23.35 -22.27
C THR A 157 0.06 -22.38 -21.28
N LEU A 158 0.60 -22.34 -20.06
CA LEU A 158 0.07 -21.53 -18.98
C LEU A 158 0.21 -20.03 -19.33
N GLU A 159 -0.82 -19.22 -19.03
CA GLU A 159 -0.83 -17.79 -19.34
C GLU A 159 0.34 -17.08 -18.66
N SER A 160 0.64 -17.47 -17.42
CA SER A 160 1.80 -16.93 -16.71
C SER A 160 3.12 -17.26 -17.41
N GLU A 161 3.32 -18.46 -17.94
CA GLU A 161 4.56 -18.82 -18.64
C GLU A 161 4.75 -18.00 -19.91
N VAL A 162 3.67 -17.82 -20.68
CA VAL A 162 3.67 -16.97 -21.87
C VAL A 162 4.06 -15.54 -21.51
N PHE A 163 3.40 -14.94 -20.50
CA PHE A 163 3.73 -13.59 -20.03
C PHE A 163 5.20 -13.45 -19.64
N HIS A 164 5.70 -14.33 -18.77
CA HIS A 164 7.08 -14.23 -18.27
C HIS A 164 8.13 -14.42 -19.38
N SER A 165 7.85 -15.24 -20.39
CA SER A 165 8.75 -15.45 -21.55
C SER A 165 8.90 -14.21 -22.43
N GLN A 166 7.92 -13.31 -22.40
CA GLN A 166 7.85 -12.11 -23.24
C GLN A 166 8.47 -10.86 -22.58
N LEU A 167 8.77 -10.92 -21.28
CA LEU A 167 9.32 -9.79 -20.53
C LEU A 167 10.71 -9.42 -21.05
N ARG A 168 10.94 -8.12 -21.23
CA ARG A 168 12.22 -7.53 -21.60
C ARG A 168 12.49 -6.32 -20.70
N ILE A 169 13.76 -5.98 -20.56
CA ILE A 169 14.24 -4.88 -19.72
C ILE A 169 15.08 -3.93 -20.58
N PHE A 170 14.84 -2.63 -20.45
CA PHE A 170 15.84 -1.63 -20.76
C PHE A 170 16.18 -0.83 -19.50
N THR A 171 17.41 -0.31 -19.42
CA THR A 171 17.86 0.47 -18.27
C THR A 171 18.28 1.87 -18.67
N THR A 172 18.04 2.82 -17.78
CA THR A 172 18.44 4.21 -17.92
C THR A 172 18.81 4.78 -16.56
N ASN A 173 19.58 5.87 -16.53
CA ASN A 173 19.89 6.63 -15.33
C ASN A 173 19.11 7.95 -15.29
N ASN A 174 18.29 8.22 -16.29
CA ASN A 174 17.47 9.42 -16.37
C ASN A 174 16.00 9.05 -16.17
N ILE A 175 15.34 9.72 -15.23
CA ILE A 175 13.93 9.49 -14.93
C ILE A 175 13.02 9.99 -16.07
N ASP A 176 13.44 11.04 -16.78
CA ASP A 176 12.66 11.62 -17.89
C ASP A 176 12.50 10.60 -19.03
N ASP A 177 13.50 9.76 -19.29
CA ASP A 177 13.42 8.70 -20.30
C ASP A 177 12.29 7.69 -19.99
N ILE A 178 12.00 7.47 -18.71
CA ILE A 178 10.90 6.59 -18.28
C ILE A 178 9.56 7.31 -18.45
N GLU A 179 9.50 8.61 -18.11
CA GLU A 179 8.30 9.42 -18.31
C GLU A 179 7.90 9.47 -19.78
N ASP A 180 8.87 9.72 -20.67
CA ASP A 180 8.68 9.68 -22.12
C ASP A 180 8.21 8.28 -22.56
N TYR A 181 8.87 7.21 -22.10
CA TYR A 181 8.51 5.85 -22.46
C TYR A 181 7.08 5.48 -22.04
N PHE A 182 6.69 5.77 -20.80
CA PHE A 182 5.33 5.49 -20.31
C PHE A 182 4.28 6.38 -20.96
N THR A 183 4.61 7.63 -21.28
CA THR A 183 3.70 8.55 -22.00
C THR A 183 3.45 8.06 -23.42
N GLU A 184 4.50 7.72 -24.18
CA GLU A 184 4.39 7.21 -25.55
C GLU A 184 3.74 5.82 -25.64
N ARG A 185 3.83 5.02 -24.57
CA ARG A 185 3.35 3.63 -24.51
C ARG A 185 2.24 3.45 -23.47
N ILE A 186 1.46 4.49 -23.16
CA ILE A 186 0.43 4.42 -22.11
C ILE A 186 -0.56 3.26 -22.30
N GLY A 187 -0.85 2.89 -23.56
CA GLY A 187 -1.67 1.73 -23.89
C GLY A 187 -1.15 0.42 -23.27
N MET A 188 0.17 0.22 -23.23
CA MET A 188 0.80 -0.95 -22.60
C MET A 188 0.44 -1.09 -21.11
N LEU A 189 0.32 0.05 -20.41
CA LEU A 189 -0.03 0.09 -18.99
C LEU A 189 -1.54 -0.07 -18.77
N LYS A 190 -2.36 0.32 -19.75
CA LYS A 190 -3.83 0.21 -19.68
C LYS A 190 -4.35 -1.15 -20.14
N ASP A 191 -3.58 -1.84 -20.98
CA ASP A 191 -3.86 -3.17 -21.50
C ASP A 191 -3.56 -4.28 -20.47
N GLN A 192 -3.88 -5.53 -20.85
CA GLN A 192 -3.60 -6.71 -20.03
C GLN A 192 -2.13 -6.72 -19.56
N TYR A 193 -1.95 -7.05 -18.29
CA TYR A 193 -0.68 -7.08 -17.55
C TYR A 193 -0.06 -5.73 -17.16
N GLY A 194 -0.69 -4.60 -17.45
CA GLY A 194 -0.12 -3.28 -17.10
C GLY A 194 0.25 -3.12 -15.61
N VAL A 195 -0.55 -3.68 -14.70
CA VAL A 195 -0.24 -3.73 -13.25
C VAL A 195 1.04 -4.52 -12.98
N LEU A 196 1.20 -5.68 -13.61
CA LEU A 196 2.40 -6.51 -13.48
C LEU A 196 3.63 -5.81 -14.09
N LEU A 197 3.48 -5.14 -15.24
CA LEU A 197 4.60 -4.44 -15.87
C LEU A 197 5.15 -3.31 -14.99
N LEU A 198 4.27 -2.53 -14.35
CA LEU A 198 4.70 -1.55 -13.35
C LEU A 198 5.39 -2.22 -12.17
N LEU A 199 4.80 -3.30 -11.63
CA LEU A 199 5.37 -4.01 -10.49
C LEU A 199 6.78 -4.55 -10.78
N TYR A 200 6.96 -5.21 -11.92
CA TYR A 200 8.27 -5.70 -12.34
C TYR A 200 9.26 -4.56 -12.58
N THR A 201 8.81 -3.42 -13.12
CA THR A 201 9.63 -2.20 -13.27
C THR A 201 10.13 -1.69 -11.92
N VAL A 202 9.26 -1.58 -10.92
CA VAL A 202 9.62 -1.15 -9.56
C VAL A 202 10.60 -2.14 -8.92
N MET A 203 10.33 -3.45 -8.99
CA MET A 203 11.18 -4.47 -8.38
C MET A 203 12.55 -4.57 -9.06
N CYS A 204 12.62 -4.44 -10.40
CA CYS A 204 13.90 -4.43 -11.12
C CYS A 204 14.70 -3.15 -10.83
N THR A 205 14.03 -2.01 -10.67
CA THR A 205 14.65 -0.74 -10.28
C THR A 205 15.24 -0.81 -8.86
N LYS A 206 14.50 -1.37 -7.89
CA LYS A 206 15.01 -1.60 -6.53
C LYS A 206 16.15 -2.63 -6.49
N GLY A 207 16.05 -3.66 -7.34
CA GLY A 207 16.99 -4.76 -7.43
C GLY A 207 16.82 -5.80 -6.33
N ILE A 208 17.14 -7.06 -6.66
CA ILE A 208 16.96 -8.22 -5.76
C ILE A 208 17.73 -8.06 -4.45
N SER A 209 18.99 -7.61 -4.52
CA SER A 209 19.82 -7.44 -3.33
C SER A 209 19.22 -6.40 -2.37
N GLY A 210 18.65 -5.32 -2.90
CA GLY A 210 17.98 -4.30 -2.09
C GLY A 210 16.76 -4.87 -1.39
N ILE A 211 15.87 -5.54 -2.16
CA ILE A 211 14.66 -6.14 -1.62
C ILE A 211 14.98 -7.20 -0.54
N CYS A 212 15.86 -8.16 -0.84
CA CYS A 212 16.20 -9.23 0.09
C CYS A 212 16.90 -8.74 1.37
N SER A 213 17.60 -7.60 1.32
CA SER A 213 18.24 -7.02 2.50
C SER A 213 17.25 -6.30 3.44
N GLU A 214 16.08 -5.93 2.94
CA GLU A 214 15.04 -5.19 3.67
C GLU A 214 13.91 -6.12 4.18
N MET A 215 13.62 -7.19 3.45
CA MET A 215 12.64 -8.19 3.85
C MET A 215 13.05 -8.93 5.12
N SER A 216 12.07 -9.21 5.98
CA SER A 216 12.31 -10.01 7.20
C SER A 216 12.54 -11.49 6.87
N ASP A 217 11.81 -12.02 5.89
CA ASP A 217 12.01 -13.36 5.35
C ASP A 217 11.93 -13.33 3.81
N PRO A 218 13.06 -13.37 3.09
CA PRO A 218 13.07 -13.35 1.62
C PRO A 218 12.69 -14.71 1.00
N THR A 219 12.40 -15.73 1.81
CA THR A 219 11.94 -17.04 1.31
C THR A 219 10.43 -17.08 1.08
N GLU A 220 9.69 -16.20 1.76
CA GLU A 220 8.26 -16.03 1.58
C GLU A 220 7.96 -15.19 0.33
N PRO A 221 7.03 -15.64 -0.54
CA PRO A 221 6.70 -14.91 -1.76
C PRO A 221 5.97 -13.59 -1.44
N MET A 222 6.23 -12.56 -2.24
CA MET A 222 5.59 -11.26 -2.06
C MET A 222 4.11 -11.23 -2.48
N ILE A 223 3.66 -12.19 -3.29
CA ILE A 223 2.25 -12.48 -3.53
C ILE A 223 1.94 -13.81 -2.86
N ASP A 224 1.00 -13.79 -1.91
CA ASP A 224 0.59 -14.99 -1.18
C ASP A 224 0.05 -16.04 -2.16
N SER A 225 0.64 -17.24 -2.16
CA SER A 225 0.28 -18.27 -3.13
C SER A 225 -1.14 -18.84 -2.89
N THR A 226 -1.72 -18.69 -1.71
CA THR A 226 -3.03 -19.27 -1.35
C THR A 226 -4.16 -18.27 -1.60
N TYR A 227 -4.01 -17.06 -1.11
CA TYR A 227 -5.03 -16.02 -1.14
C TYR A 227 -4.76 -14.95 -2.20
N GLY A 228 -3.52 -14.80 -2.67
CA GLY A 228 -3.14 -13.89 -3.75
C GLY A 228 -3.03 -12.42 -3.38
N TYR A 229 -3.01 -12.10 -2.10
CA TYR A 229 -2.79 -10.74 -1.60
C TYR A 229 -1.31 -10.39 -1.66
N GLY A 230 -1.00 -9.11 -1.88
CA GLY A 230 0.36 -8.61 -1.78
C GLY A 230 0.80 -8.52 -0.32
N SER A 231 2.04 -8.91 -0.03
CA SER A 231 2.61 -8.82 1.31
C SER A 231 2.80 -7.37 1.76
N GLN A 232 2.96 -7.14 3.07
CA GLN A 232 3.26 -5.80 3.57
C GLN A 232 4.58 -5.24 3.00
N SER A 233 5.57 -6.10 2.74
CA SER A 233 6.81 -5.72 2.06
C SER A 233 6.55 -5.17 0.66
N LEU A 234 5.62 -5.77 -0.08
CA LEU A 234 5.22 -5.30 -1.40
C LEU A 234 4.51 -3.94 -1.31
N ILE A 235 3.56 -3.81 -0.38
CA ILE A 235 2.80 -2.58 -0.17
C ILE A 235 3.76 -1.43 0.21
N ASN A 236 4.68 -1.68 1.14
CA ASN A 236 5.67 -0.70 1.57
C ASN A 236 6.64 -0.34 0.45
N LEU A 237 7.06 -1.28 -0.40
CA LEU A 237 7.89 -0.98 -1.57
C LEU A 237 7.17 0.02 -2.51
N MET A 238 5.89 -0.22 -2.77
CA MET A 238 5.06 0.64 -3.62
C MET A 238 4.74 2.01 -2.98
N LEU A 239 4.70 2.12 -1.65
CA LEU A 239 4.41 3.37 -0.93
C LEU A 239 5.64 4.21 -0.57
N THR A 240 6.78 3.55 -0.31
CA THR A 240 7.93 4.17 0.35
C THR A 240 9.26 3.93 -0.38
N GLY A 241 9.29 2.98 -1.33
CA GLY A 241 10.53 2.53 -1.97
C GLY A 241 11.33 1.52 -1.15
N ARG A 242 10.86 1.13 0.04
CA ARG A 242 11.49 0.12 0.90
C ARG A 242 10.62 -1.12 1.07
N ALA A 243 11.19 -2.30 0.86
CA ALA A 243 10.53 -3.59 0.92
C ALA A 243 10.50 -4.20 2.35
N VAL A 244 10.36 -3.35 3.37
CA VAL A 244 10.29 -3.78 4.78
C VAL A 244 8.91 -4.35 5.12
N SER A 245 8.87 -5.37 5.98
CA SER A 245 7.61 -6.04 6.37
C SER A 245 6.80 -5.28 7.42
N HIS A 246 7.40 -4.28 8.07
CA HIS A 246 6.81 -3.60 9.22
C HIS A 246 6.40 -2.16 8.90
N VAL A 247 5.44 -1.64 9.68
CA VAL A 247 4.81 -0.32 9.46
C VAL A 247 5.07 0.66 10.61
N TRP A 248 5.96 0.32 11.55
CA TRP A 248 6.42 1.23 12.60
C TRP A 248 7.63 2.06 12.14
N ASP A 249 7.96 3.08 12.93
CA ASP A 249 9.08 3.97 12.65
C ASP A 249 10.41 3.32 13.07
N HIS A 250 11.41 3.48 12.20
CA HIS A 250 12.79 3.04 12.33
C HIS A 250 12.99 1.53 12.53
N ASP A 251 14.25 1.13 12.43
CA ASP A 251 14.65 -0.23 12.74
C ASP A 251 14.66 -0.45 14.24
N GLN A 252 14.23 -1.63 14.67
CA GLN A 252 14.22 -2.06 16.06
C GLN A 252 15.19 -3.23 16.25
N ASP A 253 15.88 -3.27 17.39
CA ASP A 253 16.70 -4.40 17.81
C ASP A 253 16.05 -5.06 19.02
N ILE A 254 15.48 -6.25 18.81
CA ILE A 254 14.77 -7.01 19.84
C ILE A 254 15.59 -8.28 20.13
N GLY A 255 16.36 -8.26 21.22
CA GLY A 255 17.16 -9.41 21.63
C GLY A 255 18.22 -9.85 20.61
N GLY A 256 18.76 -8.90 19.82
CA GLY A 256 19.73 -9.17 18.76
C GLY A 256 19.10 -9.42 17.38
N LEU A 257 17.76 -9.49 17.30
CA LEU A 257 17.03 -9.55 16.03
C LEU A 257 16.79 -8.12 15.53
N LYS A 258 17.38 -7.80 14.37
CA LYS A 258 17.18 -6.50 13.71
C LYS A 258 15.93 -6.56 12.83
N LEU A 259 14.85 -5.94 13.30
CA LEU A 259 13.61 -5.79 12.56
C LEU A 259 13.59 -4.45 11.86
N ARG A 260 13.44 -4.45 10.53
CA ARG A 260 13.47 -3.22 9.73
C ARG A 260 12.09 -2.56 9.71
N GLY A 261 12.04 -1.26 9.99
CA GLY A 261 10.83 -0.44 9.93
C GLY A 261 10.93 0.66 8.87
N ILE A 262 10.04 1.64 8.92
CA ILE A 262 10.00 2.79 8.01
C ILE A 262 11.02 3.84 8.47
N ASP A 263 11.90 4.30 7.58
CA ASP A 263 13.06 5.14 7.94
C ASP A 263 12.78 6.64 7.93
N LYS A 264 11.69 7.09 7.29
CA LYS A 264 11.33 8.50 7.17
C LYS A 264 9.84 8.70 6.98
N GLN A 265 9.37 9.93 7.25
CA GLN A 265 8.04 10.38 6.87
C GLN A 265 7.84 10.28 5.35
N ASN A 266 6.77 9.61 4.90
CA ASN A 266 6.52 9.35 3.48
C ASN A 266 5.53 10.35 2.87
N THR A 267 5.47 10.35 1.53
CA THR A 267 4.51 11.18 0.78
C THR A 267 3.07 10.77 1.02
N VAL A 268 2.82 9.46 1.00
CA VAL A 268 1.52 8.83 1.25
C VAL A 268 1.63 8.02 2.53
N GLY A 269 0.59 8.08 3.35
CA GLY A 269 0.50 7.37 4.61
C GLY A 269 -0.10 5.98 4.46
N PHE A 270 -0.14 5.27 5.58
CA PHE A 270 -0.80 3.99 5.70
C PHE A 270 -1.52 3.92 7.05
N LEU A 271 -2.70 3.32 7.09
CA LEU A 271 -3.41 2.99 8.33
C LEU A 271 -3.91 1.55 8.19
N ALA A 272 -3.91 0.79 9.29
CA ALA A 272 -4.29 -0.61 9.26
C ALA A 272 -5.40 -0.90 10.26
N LEU A 273 -6.44 -1.62 9.83
CA LEU A 273 -7.44 -2.17 10.75
C LEU A 273 -6.78 -3.15 11.75
N LEU A 274 -5.75 -3.87 11.31
CA LEU A 274 -4.97 -4.80 12.13
C LEU A 274 -4.25 -4.11 13.32
N GLU A 275 -4.06 -2.80 13.27
CA GLU A 275 -3.50 -2.04 14.40
C GLU A 275 -4.46 -2.00 15.58
N HIS A 276 -5.75 -1.81 15.30
CA HIS A 276 -6.79 -1.86 16.34
C HIS A 276 -6.82 -3.24 17.02
N LEU A 277 -6.68 -4.30 16.21
CA LEU A 277 -6.62 -5.69 16.66
C LEU A 277 -5.28 -6.08 17.33
N ARG A 278 -4.35 -5.12 17.49
CA ARG A 278 -3.03 -5.30 18.12
C ARG A 278 -2.09 -6.27 17.40
N TYR A 279 -2.33 -6.53 16.11
CA TYR A 279 -1.41 -7.33 15.29
C TYR A 279 -0.22 -6.51 14.76
N CYS A 280 -0.35 -5.18 14.66
CA CYS A 280 0.75 -4.29 14.31
C CYS A 280 0.62 -2.93 15.02
N GLU A 281 1.69 -2.15 15.02
CA GLU A 281 1.68 -0.73 15.41
C GLU A 281 2.11 0.09 14.20
N VAL A 282 1.25 1.02 13.75
CA VAL A 282 1.58 1.90 12.63
C VAL A 282 2.27 3.14 13.18
N GLY A 283 3.48 3.40 12.69
CA GLY A 283 4.34 4.50 13.12
C GLY A 283 3.86 5.87 12.64
N THR A 284 4.39 6.91 13.25
CA THR A 284 4.09 8.31 12.94
C THR A 284 4.43 8.65 11.49
N PHE A 285 5.47 8.04 10.90
CA PHE A 285 5.86 8.31 9.52
C PHE A 285 4.81 7.90 8.47
N LEU A 286 3.95 6.93 8.81
CA LEU A 286 2.84 6.49 7.99
C LEU A 286 1.49 7.06 8.45
N LYS A 287 1.33 7.35 9.76
CA LYS A 287 0.12 8.03 10.27
C LYS A 287 0.07 9.51 9.90
N SER A 288 1.20 10.17 9.82
CA SER A 288 1.32 11.59 9.48
C SER A 288 2.24 11.75 8.26
N PRO A 289 1.79 11.36 7.05
CA PRO A 289 2.54 11.56 5.81
C PRO A 289 2.65 13.05 5.43
N SER A 290 3.45 13.41 4.42
CA SER A 290 3.56 14.82 3.98
C SER A 290 2.34 15.35 3.22
N HIS A 291 1.48 14.46 2.71
CA HIS A 291 0.20 14.81 2.08
C HIS A 291 -0.92 14.07 2.79
N SER A 292 -2.08 14.69 2.98
CA SER A 292 -3.24 14.13 3.70
C SER A 292 -3.93 13.00 2.90
N ILE A 293 -3.21 11.92 2.64
CA ILE A 293 -3.59 10.74 1.85
C ILE A 293 -3.04 9.50 2.58
N TRP A 294 -3.89 8.50 2.79
CA TRP A 294 -3.54 7.27 3.46
C TRP A 294 -4.11 6.07 2.69
N VAL A 295 -3.27 5.07 2.43
CA VAL A 295 -3.77 3.75 2.07
C VAL A 295 -4.29 3.08 3.34
N LEU A 296 -5.53 2.60 3.31
CA LEU A 296 -6.14 1.86 4.42
C LEU A 296 -6.04 0.36 4.14
N GLY A 297 -5.39 -0.38 5.03
CA GLY A 297 -5.32 -1.83 4.98
C GLY A 297 -6.38 -2.51 5.84
N SER A 298 -7.22 -3.33 5.21
CA SER A 298 -8.04 -4.34 5.90
C SER A 298 -7.29 -5.67 5.99
N GLU A 299 -7.98 -6.74 6.38
CA GLU A 299 -7.44 -8.10 6.32
C GLU A 299 -7.16 -8.60 4.90
N THR A 300 -7.88 -8.08 3.88
CA THR A 300 -7.89 -8.68 2.53
C THR A 300 -7.81 -7.69 1.37
N HIS A 301 -7.95 -6.38 1.65
CA HIS A 301 -8.04 -5.37 0.60
C HIS A 301 -7.46 -4.03 1.05
N LEU A 302 -7.08 -3.21 0.07
CA LEU A 302 -6.56 -1.87 0.27
C LEU A 302 -7.49 -0.84 -0.35
N THR A 303 -7.81 0.20 0.42
CA THR A 303 -8.57 1.36 -0.04
C THR A 303 -7.75 2.64 0.20
N VAL A 304 -8.22 3.80 -0.29
CA VAL A 304 -7.50 5.06 -0.09
C VAL A 304 -8.42 6.08 0.58
N LEU A 305 -7.89 6.75 1.59
CA LEU A 305 -8.52 7.87 2.29
C LEU A 305 -7.72 9.13 2.01
N PHE A 306 -8.38 10.26 1.79
CA PHE A 306 -7.68 11.53 1.65
C PHE A 306 -8.49 12.72 2.15
N SER A 307 -7.84 13.86 2.30
CA SER A 307 -8.45 15.14 2.68
C SER A 307 -7.78 16.31 1.97
N THR A 308 -8.52 17.41 1.81
CA THR A 308 -7.96 18.71 1.42
C THR A 308 -7.38 19.47 2.60
N GLU A 309 -7.63 19.03 3.84
CA GLU A 309 -7.14 19.66 5.05
C GLU A 309 -5.70 19.25 5.33
N LYS A 310 -4.77 20.16 5.02
CA LYS A 310 -3.33 19.96 5.21
C LYS A 310 -2.93 19.87 6.68
N ARG A 311 -3.72 20.42 7.61
CA ARG A 311 -3.43 20.35 9.07
C ARG A 311 -3.66 18.97 9.68
N LEU A 312 -4.24 18.03 8.93
CA LEU A 312 -4.38 16.63 9.37
C LEU A 312 -3.06 15.86 9.37
N VAL A 313 -2.05 16.45 8.75
CA VAL A 313 -0.69 15.95 8.71
C VAL A 313 0.28 17.03 9.16
N SER A 314 1.27 16.63 9.93
CA SER A 314 2.39 17.47 10.33
C SER A 314 3.64 16.62 10.38
N PRO A 315 4.83 17.20 10.20
CA PRO A 315 6.07 16.59 10.65
C PRO A 315 5.95 16.13 12.11
N GLU A 316 6.72 15.10 12.50
CA GLU A 316 6.80 14.67 13.89
C GLU A 316 7.13 15.88 14.77
N THR A 317 6.23 16.17 15.70
CA THR A 317 6.42 17.26 16.66
C THR A 317 7.40 16.84 17.75
N PRO A 318 8.09 17.79 18.42
CA PRO A 318 8.99 17.46 19.52
C PRO A 318 8.33 16.60 20.61
N ALA A 319 7.05 16.81 20.92
CA ALA A 319 6.38 15.98 21.92
C ALA A 319 5.99 14.59 21.41
N GLU A 320 5.66 14.42 20.12
CA GLU A 320 5.48 13.09 19.52
C GLU A 320 6.80 12.29 19.53
N GLN A 321 7.90 12.94 19.15
CA GLN A 321 9.25 12.36 19.26
C GLN A 321 9.56 11.97 20.71
N ALA A 322 9.20 12.82 21.68
CA ALA A 322 9.35 12.54 23.10
C ALA A 322 8.55 11.34 23.58
N ARG A 323 7.28 11.20 23.16
CA ARG A 323 6.47 10.01 23.48
C ARG A 323 7.09 8.74 22.92
N ARG A 324 7.59 8.78 21.68
CA ARG A 324 8.22 7.64 21.02
C ARG A 324 9.52 7.22 21.69
N ILE A 325 10.41 8.17 21.98
CA ILE A 325 11.65 7.89 22.70
C ILE A 325 11.34 7.36 24.09
N PHE A 326 10.43 8.00 24.84
CA PHE A 326 10.02 7.54 26.16
C PHE A 326 9.52 6.09 26.14
N LYS A 327 8.65 5.74 25.18
CA LYS A 327 8.16 4.36 24.99
C LYS A 327 9.27 3.34 24.74
N ARG A 328 10.38 3.74 24.12
CA ARG A 328 11.53 2.84 23.89
C ARG A 328 12.19 2.38 25.20
N PHE A 329 12.03 3.17 26.26
CA PHE A 329 12.48 2.85 27.63
C PHE A 329 11.38 2.20 28.48
N ASP A 330 10.18 2.00 27.92
CA ASP A 330 9.04 1.32 28.52
C ASP A 330 8.73 0.04 27.73
N PRO A 331 9.55 -1.03 27.88
CA PRO A 331 9.41 -2.26 27.10
C PRO A 331 8.09 -2.99 27.38
N GLU A 332 7.42 -2.68 28.49
CA GLU A 332 6.14 -3.27 28.87
C GLU A 332 4.93 -2.46 28.38
N GLY A 333 5.14 -1.25 27.85
CA GLY A 333 4.09 -0.40 27.31
C GLY A 333 3.10 0.13 28.36
N ASN A 334 3.53 0.22 29.62
CA ASN A 334 2.68 0.62 30.74
C ASN A 334 2.50 2.14 30.86
N ASN A 335 3.10 2.92 29.95
CA ASN A 335 3.22 4.38 29.96
C ASN A 335 4.00 4.92 31.17
N PHE A 336 4.99 4.17 31.65
CA PHE A 336 5.94 4.63 32.66
C PHE A 336 7.33 4.02 32.44
N ILE A 337 8.35 4.70 32.94
CA ILE A 337 9.73 4.20 32.96
C ILE A 337 10.27 4.18 34.38
N SER A 338 11.35 3.42 34.63
CA SER A 338 12.10 3.57 35.87
C SER A 338 12.69 4.98 35.96
N ALA A 339 12.60 5.61 37.13
CA ALA A 339 13.16 6.93 37.39
C ALA A 339 14.68 7.01 37.15
N ASN A 340 15.38 5.87 37.15
CA ASN A 340 16.80 5.78 36.84
C ASN A 340 17.10 6.01 35.35
N LEU A 341 16.15 5.72 34.47
CA LEU A 341 16.29 5.88 33.01
C LEU A 341 16.04 7.32 32.54
N LEU A 342 15.62 8.24 33.43
CA LEU A 342 15.32 9.62 33.06
C LEU A 342 16.49 10.32 32.36
N GLN A 343 17.73 10.07 32.82
CA GLN A 343 18.91 10.69 32.23
C GLN A 343 19.10 10.27 30.78
N ASP A 344 18.96 8.99 30.50
CA ASP A 344 19.13 8.42 29.16
C ASP A 344 18.03 8.94 28.21
N VAL A 345 16.80 9.03 28.70
CA VAL A 345 15.66 9.59 27.94
C VAL A 345 15.91 11.06 27.58
N LEU A 346 16.36 11.88 28.54
CA LEU A 346 16.64 13.30 28.29
C LEU A 346 17.82 13.47 27.33
N ALA A 347 18.86 12.67 27.49
CA ALA A 347 20.03 12.70 26.60
C ALA A 347 19.65 12.32 25.16
N GLU A 348 18.83 11.28 24.98
CA GLU A 348 18.35 10.86 23.67
C GLU A 348 17.43 11.91 23.02
N LEU A 349 16.65 12.64 23.82
CA LEU A 349 15.82 13.74 23.35
C LEU A 349 16.60 15.03 23.05
N GLY A 350 17.90 15.07 23.33
CA GLY A 350 18.70 16.30 23.23
C GLY A 350 18.27 17.36 24.26
N LEU A 351 17.61 16.97 25.34
CA LEU A 351 17.28 17.82 26.47
C LEU A 351 18.45 17.86 27.47
N VAL A 352 18.40 18.78 28.43
CA VAL A 352 19.44 18.90 29.47
C VAL A 352 19.49 17.62 30.30
N ALA A 353 20.63 16.92 30.27
CA ALA A 353 20.84 15.62 30.90
C ALA A 353 22.00 15.59 31.92
N ASP A 354 22.39 16.76 32.42
CA ASP A 354 23.40 16.89 33.48
C ASP A 354 22.87 16.28 34.80
N ALA A 355 23.73 15.54 35.51
CA ALA A 355 23.33 14.78 36.70
C ALA A 355 22.58 15.61 37.76
N GLU A 356 23.04 16.84 38.02
CA GLU A 356 22.40 17.76 38.97
C GLU A 356 20.98 18.16 38.54
N TYR A 357 20.78 18.44 37.24
CA TYR A 357 19.48 18.80 36.69
C TYR A 357 18.53 17.59 36.68
N VAL A 358 19.04 16.43 36.27
CA VAL A 358 18.26 15.18 36.24
C VAL A 358 17.81 14.81 37.65
N ASP A 359 18.65 14.98 38.68
CA ASP A 359 18.26 14.70 40.07
C ASP A 359 17.16 15.64 40.57
N ILE A 360 17.15 16.90 40.13
CA ILE A 360 16.06 17.85 40.43
C ILE A 360 14.77 17.39 39.72
N MET A 361 14.85 17.07 38.43
CA MET A 361 13.68 16.66 37.65
C MET A 361 13.13 15.30 38.10
N ARG A 362 13.99 14.36 38.49
CA ARG A 362 13.59 13.08 39.05
C ARG A 362 12.76 13.28 40.31
N LYS A 363 13.20 14.14 41.24
CA LYS A 363 12.45 14.47 42.46
C LYS A 363 11.12 15.18 42.17
N LYS A 364 11.04 15.94 41.07
CA LYS A 364 9.82 16.63 40.66
C LYS A 364 8.79 15.67 40.05
N LEU A 365 9.25 14.78 39.16
CA LEU A 365 8.40 13.85 38.41
C LEU A 365 8.01 12.59 39.22
N ASP A 366 8.87 12.18 40.16
CA ASP A 366 8.64 11.09 41.12
C ASP A 366 8.60 11.65 42.55
N ASN A 367 7.66 12.57 42.79
CA ASN A 367 7.52 13.27 44.08
C ASN A 367 7.14 12.33 45.24
N GLU A 368 6.51 11.19 44.95
CA GLU A 368 6.14 10.16 45.91
C GLU A 368 7.25 9.11 46.15
N ASN A 369 8.38 9.20 45.44
CA ASN A 369 9.50 8.25 45.48
C ASN A 369 9.06 6.80 45.21
N LEU A 370 8.17 6.61 44.23
CA LEU A 370 7.71 5.31 43.76
C LEU A 370 8.76 4.62 42.87
N GLY A 371 9.80 5.34 42.43
CA GLY A 371 10.86 4.84 41.56
C GLY A 371 10.46 4.82 40.08
N ILE A 372 9.34 5.45 39.73
CA ILE A 372 8.78 5.48 38.37
C ILE A 372 8.46 6.90 37.93
N ILE A 373 8.52 7.14 36.62
CA ILE A 373 8.09 8.39 35.99
C ILE A 373 6.99 8.05 34.99
N LEU A 374 5.83 8.70 35.13
CA LEU A 374 4.70 8.54 34.23
C LEU A 374 4.93 9.34 32.95
N LEU A 375 4.53 8.77 31.80
CA LEU A 375 4.57 9.47 30.52
C LEU A 375 3.78 10.80 30.60
N ALA A 376 2.59 10.79 31.20
CA ALA A 376 1.77 12.00 31.33
C ALA A 376 2.52 13.13 32.06
N SER A 377 3.07 12.85 33.24
CA SER A 377 3.85 13.83 34.02
C SER A 377 5.08 14.33 33.27
N PHE A 378 5.77 13.44 32.55
CA PHE A 378 6.92 13.81 31.73
C PHE A 378 6.52 14.77 30.60
N MET A 379 5.43 14.46 29.90
CA MET A 379 4.94 15.29 28.79
C MET A 379 4.46 16.66 29.26
N ASP A 380 3.76 16.74 30.39
CA ASP A 380 3.28 18.00 30.96
C ASP A 380 4.44 18.91 31.39
N GLU A 381 5.55 18.33 31.85
CA GLU A 381 6.72 19.09 32.30
C GLU A 381 7.55 19.63 31.12
N PHE A 382 7.86 18.78 30.14
CA PHE A 382 8.80 19.13 29.07
C PHE A 382 8.12 19.65 27.80
N PHE A 383 6.82 19.36 27.61
CA PHE A 383 6.07 19.70 26.40
C PHE A 383 4.64 20.24 26.70
N PRO A 384 4.48 21.28 27.56
CA PRO A 384 3.16 21.75 28.03
C PRO A 384 2.30 22.49 26.98
N GLU A 385 2.89 23.02 25.90
CA GLU A 385 2.22 23.98 25.00
C GLU A 385 1.74 23.39 23.66
N GLU A 386 1.80 22.08 23.47
CA GLU A 386 1.43 21.48 22.18
C GLU A 386 -0.09 21.49 21.96
N ARG A 387 -0.57 22.57 21.32
CA ARG A 387 -1.95 22.65 20.83
C ARG A 387 -2.10 21.70 19.65
N CYS A 388 -3.14 20.88 19.68
CA CYS A 388 -3.51 20.04 18.55
C CYS A 388 -3.77 20.93 17.31
N MET A 389 -2.95 20.77 16.27
CA MET A 389 -3.10 21.50 15.01
C MET A 389 -4.25 20.96 14.16
N CYS A 390 -4.73 19.75 14.48
CA CYS A 390 -5.85 19.12 13.79
C CYS A 390 -7.14 19.90 14.11
N PRO A 391 -7.91 20.33 13.10
CA PRO A 391 -9.19 20.98 13.34
C PRO A 391 -10.22 20.02 13.95
N ASP A 392 -11.17 20.58 14.70
CA ASP A 392 -12.27 19.82 15.32
C ASP A 392 -13.21 19.21 14.28
N THR A 393 -13.32 19.84 13.10
CA THR A 393 -14.12 19.34 11.97
C THR A 393 -13.33 19.39 10.68
N PHE A 394 -13.43 18.35 9.87
CA PHE A 394 -12.78 18.27 8.57
C PHE A 394 -13.53 17.32 7.63
N VAL A 395 -13.18 17.37 6.35
CA VAL A 395 -13.75 16.48 5.33
C VAL A 395 -12.76 15.37 5.00
N LEU A 396 -13.24 14.15 4.96
CA LEU A 396 -12.53 13.00 4.41
C LEU A 396 -13.20 12.55 3.11
N TYR A 397 -12.42 11.99 2.22
CA TYR A 397 -12.89 11.32 1.02
C TYR A 397 -12.34 9.90 1.02
N HIS A 398 -13.16 8.94 0.66
CA HIS A 398 -12.80 7.53 0.57
C HIS A 398 -12.92 7.02 -0.87
N TYR A 399 -11.94 6.22 -1.28
CA TYR A 399 -11.86 5.53 -2.55
C TYR A 399 -11.74 4.02 -2.31
N ASN A 400 -12.57 3.23 -2.98
CA ASN A 400 -12.39 1.79 -3.10
C ASN A 400 -12.40 1.38 -4.57
N GLY A 401 -11.31 0.78 -5.06
CA GLY A 401 -11.20 0.36 -6.45
C GLY A 401 -12.05 -0.86 -6.83
N LEU A 402 -12.51 -1.66 -5.87
CA LEU A 402 -13.34 -2.83 -6.14
C LEU A 402 -14.79 -2.43 -6.42
N GLN A 403 -15.25 -2.61 -7.65
CA GLN A 403 -16.62 -2.27 -8.03
C GLN A 403 -17.67 -2.90 -7.10
N ARG A 404 -17.58 -4.21 -6.85
CA ARG A 404 -18.50 -4.97 -5.98
C ARG A 404 -18.61 -4.45 -4.54
N SER A 405 -17.62 -3.68 -4.11
CA SER A 405 -17.50 -3.14 -2.76
C SER A 405 -18.08 -1.72 -2.64
N ASN A 406 -18.49 -1.12 -3.76
CA ASN A 406 -19.09 0.20 -3.81
C ASN A 406 -20.62 0.13 -4.01
N PRO A 407 -21.38 1.16 -3.57
CA PRO A 407 -22.79 1.31 -3.94
C PRO A 407 -22.98 1.25 -5.46
N GLU A 408 -24.05 0.57 -5.90
CA GLU A 408 -24.40 0.40 -7.33
C GLU A 408 -23.31 -0.26 -8.19
N ASN A 409 -22.30 -0.89 -7.58
CA ASN A 409 -21.12 -1.42 -8.27
C ASN A 409 -20.30 -0.35 -9.03
N ARG A 410 -20.32 0.90 -8.55
CA ARG A 410 -19.67 2.05 -9.21
C ARG A 410 -18.52 2.58 -8.37
N VAL A 411 -17.31 2.58 -8.91
CA VAL A 411 -16.15 3.18 -8.25
C VAL A 411 -16.30 4.71 -8.29
N LYS A 412 -16.48 5.31 -7.12
CA LYS A 412 -16.64 6.75 -6.89
C LYS A 412 -15.91 7.16 -5.62
N TYR A 413 -15.68 8.45 -5.44
CA TYR A 413 -15.27 8.98 -4.14
C TYR A 413 -16.50 9.18 -3.25
N HIS A 414 -16.39 8.76 -1.99
CA HIS A 414 -17.40 8.99 -0.96
C HIS A 414 -16.92 10.06 0.00
N LYS A 415 -17.71 11.12 0.16
CA LYS A 415 -17.38 12.24 1.06
C LYS A 415 -17.90 11.96 2.46
N GLY A 416 -17.06 12.16 3.46
CA GLY A 416 -17.42 12.07 4.86
C GLY A 416 -17.13 13.37 5.61
N GLN A 417 -18.06 13.81 6.43
CA GLN A 417 -17.87 14.93 7.36
C GLN A 417 -17.43 14.37 8.71
N ALA A 418 -16.20 14.65 9.09
CA ALA A 418 -15.59 14.19 10.33
C ALA A 418 -15.68 15.26 11.41
N VAL A 419 -15.89 14.82 12.65
CA VAL A 419 -15.80 15.64 13.87
C VAL A 419 -14.98 14.91 14.92
N LEU A 420 -14.10 15.64 15.60
CA LEU A 420 -13.38 15.13 16.77
C LEU A 420 -14.15 15.49 18.03
N LEU A 421 -14.61 14.47 18.75
CA LEU A 421 -15.35 14.67 20.00
C LEU A 421 -14.41 15.04 21.15
N GLU A 422 -14.90 15.87 22.07
CA GLU A 422 -14.19 16.24 23.30
C GLU A 422 -14.26 15.15 24.40
N CYS A 423 -14.98 14.04 24.16
CA CYS A 423 -15.22 13.00 25.16
C CYS A 423 -13.92 12.27 25.59
N THR A 424 -13.83 11.94 26.88
CA THR A 424 -12.72 11.19 27.49
C THR A 424 -12.86 9.67 27.33
N VAL A 425 -14.01 9.16 26.87
CA VAL A 425 -14.27 7.73 26.70
C VAL A 425 -14.01 7.32 25.25
N LYS A 426 -13.14 6.33 25.04
CA LYS A 426 -12.97 5.69 23.73
C LYS A 426 -14.20 4.83 23.43
N CYS A 427 -15.06 5.30 22.52
CA CYS A 427 -16.16 4.50 21.99
C CYS A 427 -15.64 3.64 20.83
N ILE A 428 -15.40 2.36 21.09
CA ILE A 428 -15.02 1.38 20.06
C ILE A 428 -16.31 0.80 19.47
N MET A 429 -16.42 0.80 18.14
CA MET A 429 -17.54 0.17 17.43
C MET A 429 -17.02 -0.91 16.48
N ASP A 430 -16.84 -2.14 16.98
CA ASP A 430 -16.35 -3.28 16.19
C ASP A 430 -17.17 -3.56 14.93
N SER A 431 -18.45 -3.17 14.92
CA SER A 431 -19.35 -3.30 13.77
C SER A 431 -19.08 -2.32 12.63
N ASN A 432 -18.15 -1.37 12.79
CA ASN A 432 -17.82 -0.37 11.79
C ASN A 432 -16.30 -0.34 11.50
N PRO A 433 -15.79 -1.24 10.61
CA PRO A 433 -14.37 -1.32 10.29
C PRO A 433 -13.77 0.00 9.82
N MET A 434 -14.54 0.81 9.08
CA MET A 434 -14.12 2.14 8.62
C MET A 434 -13.86 3.07 9.81
N LEU A 435 -14.80 3.17 10.74
CA LEU A 435 -14.58 4.00 11.93
C LEU A 435 -13.41 3.47 12.77
N THR A 436 -13.33 2.15 12.96
CA THR A 436 -12.30 1.50 13.75
C THR A 436 -10.88 1.79 13.22
N VAL A 437 -10.67 1.74 11.90
CA VAL A 437 -9.36 2.09 11.31
C VAL A 437 -9.06 3.58 11.46
N LEU A 438 -10.06 4.46 11.29
CA LEU A 438 -9.86 5.91 11.48
C LEU A 438 -9.50 6.25 12.92
N GLN A 439 -10.07 5.52 13.89
CA GLN A 439 -9.77 5.69 15.32
C GLN A 439 -8.34 5.32 15.72
N THR A 440 -7.59 4.60 14.87
CA THR A 440 -6.16 4.34 15.15
C THR A 440 -5.29 5.59 14.94
N LYS A 441 -5.74 6.53 14.11
CA LYS A 441 -5.12 7.86 13.93
C LYS A 441 -5.84 8.95 14.72
N TRP A 442 -7.16 8.97 14.69
CA TRP A 442 -8.01 9.97 15.37
C TRP A 442 -8.91 9.27 16.39
N PRO A 443 -8.44 9.00 17.63
CA PRO A 443 -9.16 8.15 18.60
C PRO A 443 -10.57 8.60 18.97
N ARG A 444 -10.93 9.85 18.68
CA ARG A 444 -12.21 10.49 19.02
C ARG A 444 -12.99 10.96 17.79
N ILE A 445 -12.66 10.43 16.62
CA ILE A 445 -13.37 10.77 15.38
C ILE A 445 -14.76 10.15 15.38
N GLU A 446 -15.74 10.94 14.96
CA GLU A 446 -17.02 10.50 14.41
C GLU A 446 -17.09 10.99 12.96
N ILE A 447 -17.77 10.23 12.10
CA ILE A 447 -17.86 10.58 10.68
C ILE A 447 -19.24 10.23 10.12
N GLN A 448 -19.80 11.18 9.38
CA GLN A 448 -21.02 10.99 8.61
C GLN A 448 -20.69 11.00 7.11
N TRP A 449 -20.93 9.87 6.44
CA TRP A 449 -20.72 9.72 5.01
C TRP A 449 -21.93 10.24 4.20
N ASP A 450 -21.67 10.62 2.95
CA ASP A 450 -22.66 11.08 1.97
C ASP A 450 -23.56 9.96 1.42
N ILE A 451 -23.27 8.73 1.80
CA ILE A 451 -24.02 7.52 1.47
C ILE A 451 -24.74 6.97 2.70
N GLU A 452 -25.83 6.24 2.49
CA GLU A 452 -26.69 5.69 3.56
C GLU A 452 -26.00 4.64 4.45
N ARG A 453 -24.77 4.22 4.11
CA ARG A 453 -24.00 3.19 4.80
C ARG A 453 -22.53 3.61 4.92
N ASN A 454 -21.78 2.99 5.82
CA ASN A 454 -20.33 3.19 5.88
C ASN A 454 -19.66 2.62 4.60
N PRO A 455 -18.65 3.30 4.03
CA PRO A 455 -17.86 2.75 2.94
C PRO A 455 -17.18 1.44 3.35
N SER A 456 -17.12 0.48 2.42
CA SER A 456 -16.48 -0.81 2.66
C SER A 456 -14.95 -0.70 2.57
N LEU A 457 -14.25 -1.35 3.49
CA LEU A 457 -12.81 -1.59 3.41
C LEU A 457 -12.45 -2.88 2.64
N ASN A 458 -13.45 -3.67 2.23
CA ASN A 458 -13.32 -4.92 1.48
C ASN A 458 -14.15 -4.87 0.20
#